data_AF-A0A7S0B6A2-F1
#
_entry.id   AF-A0A7S0B6A2-F1
#
_cell.length_a   1.000
_cell.length_b   1.000
_cell.length_c   1.000
_cell.angle_alpha   90.00
_cell.angle_beta   90.00
_cell.angle_gamma   90.00
#
_symmetry.space_group_name_H-M   'P 1'
#
loop_
_entity.id
_entity.type
_entity.pdbx_description
1 polymer ?
#
loop_
_entity_poly.entity_id
_entity_poly.type
_entity_poly.pdbx_seq_one_letter_code
_entity_poly.pdbx_strand_id
1 'polypeptide(L)'
;PLDASRNVEAQYARGAISMQTGDLETAEMWFRLAAGSGDWASTCHLAELLARQDKVQAAKALFRGLDTPAAANQLAKLAVRAGEREEARGLLLRAAEGGDAAAMGNLALFLERGIGGPADAAAAARWRRRAQEAVAAAS
;
A
#
# COMPACT_ATOMS: atom_id res chain seq x y z
N PRO A 1 30.17 -2.00 -20.30
CA PRO A 1 28.73 -1.62 -20.36
C PRO A 1 27.91 -2.58 -19.49
N LEU A 2 27.59 -2.17 -18.27
CA LEU A 2 26.71 -2.94 -17.38
C LEU A 2 25.29 -2.87 -17.95
N ASP A 3 24.66 -4.02 -18.09
CA ASP A 3 23.34 -4.22 -18.68
C ASP A 3 22.27 -3.43 -17.91
N ALA A 4 21.98 -2.21 -18.37
CA ALA A 4 20.99 -1.33 -17.77
C ALA A 4 19.57 -1.96 -17.77
N SER A 5 19.34 -3.01 -18.57
CA SER A 5 18.07 -3.75 -18.56
C SER A 5 17.91 -4.64 -17.33
N ARG A 6 18.97 -4.91 -16.56
CA ARG A 6 18.95 -5.64 -15.28
C ARG A 6 19.03 -4.73 -14.05
N ASN A 7 19.21 -3.43 -14.24
CA ASN A 7 19.28 -2.49 -13.13
C ASN A 7 17.86 -2.12 -12.69
N VAL A 8 17.51 -2.51 -11.46
CA VAL A 8 16.20 -2.27 -10.84
C VAL A 8 15.84 -0.78 -10.80
N GLU A 9 16.81 0.08 -10.49
CA GLU A 9 16.63 1.53 -10.45
C GLU A 9 16.33 2.10 -11.84
N ALA A 10 17.02 1.59 -12.87
CA ALA A 10 16.78 1.99 -14.25
C ALA A 10 15.41 1.50 -14.76
N GLN A 11 15.00 0.28 -14.38
CA GLN A 11 13.68 -0.25 -14.67
C GLN A 11 12.59 0.59 -13.98
N TYR A 12 12.74 0.90 -12.70
CA TYR A 12 11.84 1.78 -11.96
C TYR A 12 11.71 3.16 -12.63
N ALA A 13 12.84 3.80 -12.96
CA ALA A 13 12.86 5.11 -13.60
C ALA A 13 12.13 5.09 -14.95
N ARG A 14 12.31 4.04 -15.75
CA ARG A 14 11.58 3.86 -17.02
C ARG A 14 10.07 3.68 -16.78
N GLY A 15 9.68 2.88 -15.79
CA GLY A 15 8.29 2.72 -15.40
C GLY A 15 7.64 4.04 -14.99
N ALA A 16 8.33 4.83 -14.18
CA ALA A 16 7.88 6.16 -13.74
C ALA A 16 7.73 7.15 -14.90
N ILE A 17 8.69 7.19 -15.84
CA ILE A 17 8.61 8.05 -17.03
C ILE A 17 7.41 7.66 -17.89
N SER A 18 7.26 6.36 -18.21
CA SER A 18 6.13 5.87 -18.99
C SER A 18 4.78 6.19 -18.33
N MET A 19 4.70 6.08 -17.00
CA MET A 19 3.49 6.45 -16.25
C MET A 19 3.17 7.94 -16.37
N GLN A 20 4.17 8.82 -16.31
CA GLN A 20 4.00 10.27 -16.48
C GLN A 20 3.54 10.65 -17.90
N THR A 21 4.00 9.91 -18.92
CA THR A 21 3.59 10.14 -20.32
C THR A 21 2.26 9.46 -20.68
N GLY A 22 1.63 8.75 -19.74
CA GLY A 22 0.35 8.05 -19.94
C GLY A 22 0.48 6.70 -20.66
N ASP A 23 1.69 6.22 -20.91
CA ASP A 23 1.95 4.89 -21.47
C ASP A 23 1.90 3.84 -20.35
N LEU A 24 0.69 3.49 -19.96
CA LEU A 24 0.43 2.59 -18.84
C LEU A 24 0.89 1.16 -19.11
N GLU A 25 0.92 0.72 -20.37
CA GLU A 25 1.36 -0.62 -20.76
C GLU A 25 2.88 -0.76 -20.54
N THR A 26 3.66 0.19 -21.06
CA THR A 26 5.11 0.21 -20.86
C THR A 26 5.47 0.44 -19.39
N ALA A 27 4.69 1.27 -18.68
CA ALA A 27 4.86 1.46 -17.24
C ALA A 27 4.67 0.14 -16.46
N GLU A 28 3.60 -0.61 -16.75
CA GLU A 28 3.32 -1.88 -16.10
C GLU A 28 4.44 -2.90 -16.36
N MET A 29 4.92 -3.00 -17.60
CA MET A 29 6.03 -3.87 -17.96
C MET A 29 7.29 -3.56 -17.13
N TRP A 30 7.71 -2.30 -17.07
CA TRP A 30 8.92 -1.91 -16.34
C TRP A 30 8.79 -2.08 -14.83
N PHE A 31 7.63 -1.74 -14.25
CA PHE A 31 7.39 -1.96 -12.82
C PHE A 31 7.32 -3.44 -12.46
N ARG A 32 6.79 -4.32 -13.33
CA ARG A 32 6.85 -5.78 -13.11
C ARG A 32 8.27 -6.31 -13.07
N LEU A 33 9.13 -5.84 -13.98
CA LEU A 33 10.55 -6.21 -13.99
C LEU A 33 11.24 -5.79 -12.69
N ALA A 34 11.03 -4.54 -12.25
CA ALA A 34 11.63 -4.01 -11.03
C ALA A 34 11.04 -4.64 -9.74
N ALA A 35 9.74 -4.95 -9.71
CA ALA A 35 9.11 -5.64 -8.59
C ALA A 35 9.60 -7.10 -8.47
N GLY A 36 9.94 -7.75 -9.59
CA GLY A 36 10.47 -9.12 -9.61
C GLY A 36 11.78 -9.31 -8.85
N SER A 37 12.54 -8.23 -8.61
CA SER A 37 13.75 -8.25 -7.77
C SER A 37 13.48 -8.00 -6.28
N GLY A 38 12.21 -7.87 -5.86
CA GLY A 38 11.84 -7.63 -4.46
C GLY A 38 11.89 -6.17 -4.01
N ASP A 39 11.95 -5.21 -4.94
CA ASP A 39 11.95 -3.79 -4.62
C ASP A 39 10.56 -3.32 -4.16
N TRP A 40 10.48 -2.83 -2.92
CA TRP A 40 9.23 -2.40 -2.29
C TRP A 40 8.58 -1.21 -3.02
N ALA A 41 9.40 -0.24 -3.47
CA ALA A 41 8.90 0.94 -4.15
C ALA A 41 8.23 0.55 -5.48
N SER A 42 8.89 -0.27 -6.29
CA SER A 42 8.36 -0.77 -7.56
C SER A 42 7.11 -1.63 -7.37
N THR A 43 7.09 -2.46 -6.32
CA THR A 43 5.90 -3.26 -5.96
C THR A 43 4.71 -2.36 -5.64
N CYS A 44 4.91 -1.28 -4.88
CA CYS A 44 3.88 -0.30 -4.58
C CYS A 44 3.36 0.41 -5.84
N HIS A 45 4.26 0.86 -6.73
CA HIS A 45 3.88 1.55 -7.96
C HIS A 45 3.13 0.63 -8.92
N LEU A 46 3.56 -0.63 -9.05
CA LEU A 46 2.85 -1.63 -9.85
C LEU A 46 1.44 -1.87 -9.29
N ALA A 47 1.29 -2.01 -7.97
CA ALA A 47 0.00 -2.22 -7.34
C ALA A 47 -0.96 -1.04 -7.57
N GLU A 48 -0.46 0.20 -7.45
CA GLU A 48 -1.25 1.40 -7.74
C GLU A 48 -1.72 1.43 -9.20
N LEU A 49 -0.81 1.16 -10.13
CA LEU A 49 -1.09 1.13 -11.56
C LEU A 49 -2.14 0.07 -11.92
N LEU A 50 -2.01 -1.15 -11.37
CA LEU A 50 -2.99 -2.22 -11.55
C LEU A 50 -4.36 -1.82 -10.99
N ALA A 51 -4.40 -1.25 -9.79
CA ALA A 51 -5.64 -0.83 -9.18
C ALA A 51 -6.32 0.32 -9.96
N ARG A 52 -5.56 1.25 -10.58
CA ARG A 52 -6.09 2.29 -11.48
C ARG A 52 -6.71 1.71 -12.75
N GLN A 53 -6.22 0.56 -13.21
CA GLN A 53 -6.79 -0.21 -14.31
C GLN A 53 -7.92 -1.17 -13.87
N ASP A 54 -8.48 -0.98 -12.66
CA ASP A 54 -9.51 -1.84 -12.06
C ASP A 54 -9.06 -3.30 -11.80
N LYS A 55 -7.76 -3.59 -11.89
CA LYS A 55 -7.16 -4.91 -11.63
C LYS A 55 -6.81 -5.07 -10.14
N VAL A 56 -7.74 -4.75 -9.25
CA VAL A 56 -7.48 -4.68 -7.79
C VAL A 56 -7.01 -6.02 -7.22
N GLN A 57 -7.55 -7.15 -7.70
CA GLN A 57 -7.14 -8.47 -7.21
C GLN A 57 -5.71 -8.85 -7.62
N ALA A 58 -5.27 -8.43 -8.81
CA ALA A 58 -3.88 -8.58 -9.23
C ALA A 58 -2.94 -7.70 -8.39
N ALA A 59 -3.37 -6.47 -8.07
CA ALA A 59 -2.63 -5.60 -7.16
C ALA A 59 -2.49 -6.22 -5.76
N LYS A 60 -3.57 -6.81 -5.20
CA LYS A 60 -3.52 -7.48 -3.89
C LYS A 60 -2.56 -8.66 -3.89
N ALA A 61 -2.48 -9.40 -5.00
CA ALA A 61 -1.60 -10.57 -5.12
C ALA A 61 -0.11 -10.23 -4.92
N LEU A 62 0.32 -9.00 -5.24
CA LEU A 62 1.70 -8.55 -5.06
C LEU A 62 2.15 -8.51 -3.59
N PHE A 63 1.20 -8.35 -2.67
CA PHE A 63 1.49 -8.28 -1.23
C PHE A 63 1.07 -9.56 -0.49
N ARG A 64 0.48 -10.55 -1.17
CA ARG A 64 0.09 -11.82 -0.53
C ARG A 64 1.34 -12.56 -0.06
N GLY A 65 1.31 -13.04 1.18
CA GLY A 65 2.43 -13.74 1.81
C GLY A 65 3.50 -12.82 2.43
N LEU A 66 3.41 -11.51 2.24
CA LEU A 66 4.27 -10.56 2.94
C LEU A 66 3.69 -10.25 4.33
N ASP A 67 4.24 -10.85 5.37
CA ASP A 67 3.85 -10.60 6.76
C ASP A 67 4.57 -9.37 7.33
N THR A 68 4.24 -8.19 6.80
CA THR A 68 4.77 -6.92 7.30
C THR A 68 3.67 -5.89 7.51
N PRO A 69 3.84 -4.94 8.45
CA PRO A 69 2.87 -3.86 8.67
C PRO A 69 2.64 -3.03 7.39
N ALA A 70 3.72 -2.77 6.65
CA ALA A 70 3.65 -2.01 5.39
C ALA A 70 2.82 -2.75 4.33
N ALA A 71 3.00 -4.07 4.18
CA ALA A 71 2.21 -4.88 3.26
C ALA A 71 0.74 -4.94 3.67
N ALA A 72 0.44 -5.10 4.96
CA ALA A 72 -0.92 -5.08 5.48
C ALA A 72 -1.60 -3.71 5.21
N ASN A 73 -0.89 -2.60 5.39
CA ASN A 73 -1.40 -1.26 5.05
C ASN A 73 -1.67 -1.10 3.54
N GLN A 74 -0.81 -1.61 2.67
CA GLN A 74 -1.05 -1.60 1.21
C GLN A 74 -2.25 -2.46 0.81
N LEU A 75 -2.38 -3.67 1.38
CA LEU A 75 -3.54 -4.53 1.17
C LEU A 75 -4.83 -3.84 1.65
N ALA A 76 -4.80 -3.12 2.77
CA ALA A 76 -5.95 -2.38 3.27
C ALA A 76 -6.41 -1.32 2.26
N LYS A 77 -5.50 -0.52 1.71
CA LYS A 77 -5.82 0.48 0.68
C LYS A 77 -6.48 -0.15 -0.55
N LEU A 78 -5.99 -1.31 -0.99
CA LEU A 78 -6.55 -2.04 -2.11
C LEU A 78 -7.94 -2.62 -1.78
N ALA A 79 -8.11 -3.17 -0.58
CA ALA A 79 -9.41 -3.67 -0.10
C ALA A 79 -10.46 -2.54 -0.04
N VAL A 80 -10.08 -1.31 0.36
CA VAL A 80 -10.98 -0.14 0.27
C VAL A 80 -11.44 0.11 -1.17
N ARG A 81 -10.51 0.05 -2.13
CA ARG A 81 -10.85 0.25 -3.56
C ARG A 81 -11.76 -0.85 -4.10
N ALA A 82 -11.61 -2.09 -3.62
CA ALA A 82 -12.49 -3.20 -3.93
C ALA A 82 -13.86 -3.15 -3.20
N GLY A 83 -14.07 -2.19 -2.29
CA GLY A 83 -15.27 -2.13 -1.46
C GLY A 83 -15.30 -3.14 -0.30
N GLU A 84 -14.21 -3.87 -0.08
CA GLU A 84 -14.02 -4.91 0.94
C GLU A 84 -13.70 -4.27 2.31
N ARG A 85 -14.61 -3.44 2.82
CA ARG A 85 -14.37 -2.56 3.98
C ARG A 85 -14.04 -3.30 5.27
N GLU A 86 -14.63 -4.47 5.49
CA GLU A 86 -14.36 -5.29 6.68
C GLU A 86 -12.93 -5.86 6.64
N GLU A 87 -12.51 -6.40 5.49
CA GLU A 87 -11.13 -6.85 5.27
C GLU A 87 -10.15 -5.70 5.45
N ALA A 88 -10.45 -4.53 4.85
CA ALA A 88 -9.63 -3.33 5.01
C ALA A 88 -9.46 -2.95 6.49
N ARG A 89 -10.52 -3.01 7.30
CA ARG A 89 -10.45 -2.71 8.74
C ARG A 89 -9.53 -3.70 9.47
N GLY A 90 -9.65 -5.00 9.19
CA GLY A 90 -8.79 -6.02 9.80
C GLY A 90 -7.32 -5.85 9.43
N LEU A 91 -7.05 -5.52 8.17
CA LEU A 91 -5.69 -5.25 7.68
C LEU A 91 -5.10 -3.98 8.30
N LEU A 92 -5.90 -2.91 8.45
CA LEU A 92 -5.47 -1.70 9.16
C LEU A 92 -5.15 -1.98 10.63
N LEU A 93 -5.94 -2.82 11.30
CA LEU A 93 -5.65 -3.24 12.67
C LEU A 93 -4.29 -3.94 12.76
N ARG A 94 -4.05 -4.95 11.92
CA ARG A 94 -2.77 -5.66 11.91
C ARG A 94 -1.59 -4.74 11.63
N ALA A 95 -1.72 -3.83 10.66
CA ALA A 95 -0.67 -2.85 10.35
C ALA A 95 -0.43 -1.86 11.51
N ALA A 96 -1.50 -1.38 12.16
CA ALA A 96 -1.43 -0.47 13.30
C ALA A 96 -0.79 -1.13 14.54
N GLU A 97 -1.15 -2.39 14.82
CA GLU A 97 -0.53 -3.20 15.87
C GLU A 97 0.95 -3.44 15.59
N GLY A 98 1.31 -3.60 14.31
CA GLY A 98 2.68 -3.69 13.83
C GLY A 98 3.48 -2.39 13.80
N GLY A 99 2.91 -1.27 14.26
CA GLY A 99 3.63 0.00 14.38
C GLY A 99 3.53 0.93 13.16
N ASP A 100 2.76 0.60 12.13
CA ASP A 100 2.56 1.50 10.98
C ASP A 100 1.72 2.71 11.39
N ALA A 101 2.38 3.88 11.52
CA ALA A 101 1.74 5.12 11.95
C ALA A 101 0.63 5.59 10.99
N ALA A 102 0.77 5.35 9.68
CA ALA A 102 -0.26 5.69 8.71
C ALA A 102 -1.49 4.78 8.87
N ALA A 103 -1.27 3.48 9.12
CA ALA A 103 -2.35 2.54 9.41
C ALA A 103 -3.07 2.88 10.71
N MET A 104 -2.38 3.33 11.76
CA MET A 104 -3.01 3.80 13.00
C MET A 104 -3.98 4.96 12.73
N GLY A 105 -3.56 5.95 11.93
CA GLY A 105 -4.43 7.07 11.54
C GLY A 105 -5.64 6.64 10.70
N ASN A 106 -5.43 5.74 9.73
CA ASN A 106 -6.49 5.19 8.90
C ASN A 106 -7.48 4.33 9.71
N LEU A 107 -6.98 3.52 10.65
CA LEU A 107 -7.82 2.71 11.54
C LEU A 107 -8.68 3.60 12.44
N ALA A 108 -8.11 4.67 12.99
CA ALA A 108 -8.87 5.65 13.77
C ALA A 108 -10.05 6.21 12.96
N LEU A 109 -9.82 6.55 11.69
CA LEU A 109 -10.88 7.01 10.78
C LEU A 109 -11.96 5.96 10.53
N PHE A 110 -11.57 4.70 10.35
CA PHE A 110 -12.51 3.59 10.18
C PHE A 110 -13.38 3.39 11.41
N LEU A 111 -12.78 3.48 12.60
CA LEU A 111 -13.46 3.35 13.88
C LEU A 111 -14.41 4.51 14.15
N GLU A 112 -14.08 5.74 13.79
CA GLU A 112 -15.01 6.87 13.97
C GLU A 112 -16.24 6.75 13.10
N ARG A 113 -16.05 6.27 11.86
CA ARG A 113 -17.09 6.24 10.85
C ARG A 113 -17.87 4.92 10.79
N GLY A 114 -17.46 3.92 11.58
CA GLY A 114 -18.04 2.58 11.50
C GLY A 114 -17.82 1.91 10.12
N ILE A 115 -16.65 2.13 9.51
CA ILE A 115 -16.31 1.52 8.23
C ILE A 115 -15.79 0.11 8.49
N GLY A 116 -16.44 -0.90 7.90
CA GLY A 116 -16.04 -2.29 8.10
C GLY A 116 -16.39 -2.84 9.49
N GLY A 117 -17.42 -2.28 10.14
CA GLY A 117 -17.99 -2.76 11.40
C GLY A 117 -18.41 -1.61 12.31
N PRO A 118 -18.74 -1.86 13.59
CA PRO A 118 -19.29 -0.83 14.46
C PRO A 118 -18.29 0.29 14.74
N ALA A 119 -18.82 1.50 14.85
CA ALA A 119 -18.04 2.66 15.26
C ALA A 119 -17.58 2.55 16.72
N ASP A 120 -16.38 3.06 17.01
CA ASP A 120 -15.80 3.13 18.35
C ASP A 120 -14.91 4.38 18.45
N ALA A 121 -15.51 5.48 18.90
CA ALA A 121 -14.82 6.76 19.07
C ALA A 121 -13.69 6.70 20.10
N ALA A 122 -13.84 5.86 21.14
CA ALA A 122 -12.82 5.73 22.18
C ALA A 122 -11.57 5.01 21.64
N ALA A 123 -11.76 3.93 20.88
CA ALA A 123 -10.67 3.25 20.19
C ALA A 123 -10.02 4.15 19.13
N ALA A 124 -10.81 4.91 18.38
CA ALA A 124 -10.27 5.85 17.42
C ALA A 124 -9.35 6.91 18.05
N ALA A 125 -9.77 7.51 19.16
CA ALA A 125 -8.96 8.50 19.87
C ALA A 125 -7.63 7.91 20.37
N ARG A 126 -7.64 6.65 20.84
CA ARG A 126 -6.41 5.94 21.23
C ARG A 126 -5.46 5.73 20.05
N TRP A 127 -5.97 5.24 18.92
CA TRP A 127 -5.13 5.01 17.73
C TRP A 127 -4.59 6.30 17.13
N ARG A 128 -5.39 7.37 17.11
CA ARG A 128 -4.93 8.69 16.65
C ARG A 128 -3.78 9.23 17.51
N ARG A 129 -3.88 9.09 18.82
CA ARG A 129 -2.79 9.49 19.74
C ARG A 129 -1.50 8.69 19.45
N ARG A 130 -1.61 7.37 19.32
CA ARG A 130 -0.46 6.52 18.98
C ARG A 130 0.16 6.89 17.63
N ALA A 131 -0.65 7.25 16.64
CA ALA A 131 -0.15 7.71 15.34
C ALA A 131 0.70 8.99 15.50
N GLN A 132 0.24 9.96 16.29
CA GLN A 132 0.98 11.19 16.56
C GLN A 132 2.28 10.94 17.32
N GLU A 133 2.24 10.07 18.32
CA GLU A 133 3.43 9.65 19.09
C GLU A 133 4.47 8.96 18.18
N ALA A 134 4.02 8.07 17.29
CA ALA A 134 4.90 7.37 16.35
C ALA A 134 5.54 8.32 15.33
N VAL A 135 4.79 9.30 14.81
CA VAL A 135 5.33 10.33 13.91
C VAL A 135 6.35 11.20 14.63
N ALA A 136 6.04 11.64 15.85
CA ALA A 136 6.95 12.46 16.65
C ALA A 136 8.26 11.73 17.00
N ALA A 137 8.20 10.43 17.26
CA ALA A 137 9.39 9.61 17.54
C ALA A 137 10.29 9.37 16.30
N ALA A 138 9.76 9.57 15.09
CA ALA A 138 10.47 9.38 13.83
C ALA A 138 11.02 10.69 13.21
N SER A 139 10.77 11.83 13.86
CA SER A 139 11.19 13.19 13.42
C SER A 139 12.46 13.64 14.13
#